data_AF-A0A251V595-F1
#
_entry.id   AF-A0A251V595-F1
#
_cell.length_a   1.000
_cell.length_b   1.000
_cell.length_c   1.000
_cell.angle_alpha   90.00
_cell.angle_beta   90.00
_cell.angle_gamma   90.00
#
_symmetry.space_group_name_H-M   'P 1'
#
loop_
_entity.id
_entity.type
_entity.pdbx_description
1 polymer ?
#
loop_
_entity_poly.entity_id
_entity_poly.type
_entity_poly.pdbx_seq_one_letter_code
_entity_poly.pdbx_strand_id
1 'polypeptide(L)'
;MTFNKLDPGALNSLVPCEVREVNEVNDPMLSIKVTTFECGCFAIGMCFSCRISDMDTMCLFINNWAARSNGKHKHEIYSPVFNFPTCFPQRGLPELDFRIPRSSVGIQNEALRFVFKAKAISAIRENVGLDENTPRRPSKVQLVIALFWKAFVHMEQANYVNPRLLFSSKQLH
;
A
#
# COMPACT_ATOMS: atom_id res chain seq x y z
N MET A 1 11.10 -0.33 -18.28
CA MET A 1 10.10 -0.74 -17.27
C MET A 1 9.89 -2.22 -17.47
N THR A 2 9.91 -3.03 -16.42
CA THR A 2 9.58 -4.47 -16.53
C THR A 2 8.22 -4.71 -15.89
N PHE A 3 7.41 -5.52 -16.56
CA PHE A 3 6.04 -5.84 -16.21
C PHE A 3 5.96 -7.31 -15.84
N ASN A 4 5.39 -7.63 -14.69
CA ASN A 4 5.10 -9.00 -14.29
C ASN A 4 3.67 -9.05 -13.75
N LYS A 5 2.86 -9.96 -14.29
CA LYS A 5 1.54 -10.28 -13.75
C LYS A 5 1.75 -11.08 -12.47
N LEU A 6 1.06 -10.70 -11.40
CA LEU A 6 1.02 -11.47 -10.15
C LEU A 6 -0.30 -12.24 -10.12
N ASP A 7 -0.28 -13.44 -9.55
CA ASP A 7 -1.51 -14.17 -9.22
C ASP A 7 -2.05 -13.66 -7.87
N PRO A 8 -3.17 -12.91 -7.85
CA PRO A 8 -3.75 -12.41 -6.62
C PRO A 8 -4.28 -13.54 -5.72
N GLY A 9 -4.72 -14.67 -6.30
CA GLY A 9 -5.20 -15.82 -5.54
C GLY A 9 -4.09 -16.46 -4.72
N ALA A 10 -2.93 -16.67 -5.34
CA ALA A 10 -1.74 -17.13 -4.64
C ALA A 10 -1.32 -16.16 -3.51
N LEU A 11 -1.35 -14.85 -3.73
CA LEU A 11 -1.00 -13.87 -2.70
C LEU A 11 -2.00 -13.84 -1.54
N ASN A 12 -3.29 -13.96 -1.84
CA ASN A 12 -4.36 -14.01 -0.83
C ASN A 12 -4.23 -15.23 0.08
N SER A 13 -3.67 -16.33 -0.41
CA SER A 13 -3.40 -17.51 0.43
C SER A 13 -2.34 -17.24 1.52
N LEU A 14 -1.49 -16.22 1.35
CA LEU A 14 -0.40 -15.89 2.26
C LEU A 14 -0.82 -14.95 3.39
N VAL A 15 -1.97 -14.27 3.28
CA VAL A 15 -2.46 -13.36 4.33
C VAL A 15 -3.24 -14.12 5.43
N PRO A 16 -3.19 -13.65 6.68
CA PRO A 16 -3.85 -14.30 7.82
C PRO A 16 -5.37 -14.20 7.81
N CYS A 17 -5.92 -13.17 7.18
CA CYS A 17 -7.35 -12.95 7.08
C CYS A 17 -7.67 -12.22 5.78
N GLU A 18 -8.94 -12.28 5.37
CA GLU A 18 -9.42 -11.41 4.29
C GLU A 18 -9.33 -9.95 4.73
N VAL A 19 -8.86 -9.08 3.82
CA VAL A 19 -8.80 -7.64 4.06
C VAL A 19 -10.22 -7.10 4.22
N ARG A 20 -10.59 -6.78 5.45
CA ARG A 20 -11.90 -6.25 5.84
C ARG A 20 -11.68 -5.14 6.87
N GLU A 21 -12.63 -4.22 6.97
CA GLU A 21 -12.60 -3.27 8.07
C GLU A 21 -12.73 -3.98 9.42
N VAL A 22 -11.89 -3.60 10.37
CA VAL A 22 -11.99 -3.96 11.79
C VAL A 22 -13.08 -3.09 12.40
N ASN A 23 -14.26 -3.64 12.63
CA ASN A 23 -15.44 -2.90 13.05
C ASN A 23 -16.12 -3.45 14.31
N GLU A 24 -15.77 -4.67 14.72
CA GLU A 24 -16.27 -5.30 15.93
C GLU A 24 -15.19 -5.28 17.01
N VAL A 25 -15.59 -5.19 18.27
CA VAL A 25 -14.68 -5.15 19.43
C VAL A 25 -13.74 -6.36 19.46
N ASN A 26 -14.18 -7.47 18.85
CA ASN A 26 -13.43 -8.73 18.81
C ASN A 26 -12.55 -8.87 17.55
N ASP A 27 -12.61 -7.93 16.60
CA ASP A 27 -11.78 -8.00 15.40
C ASP A 27 -10.30 -7.77 15.78
N PRO A 28 -9.38 -8.64 15.34
CA PRO A 28 -7.97 -8.52 15.71
C PRO A 28 -7.36 -7.26 15.09
N MET A 29 -6.67 -6.48 15.92
CA MET A 29 -5.97 -5.26 15.48
C MET A 29 -4.73 -5.57 14.63
N LEU A 30 -4.11 -6.73 14.86
CA LEU A 30 -2.99 -7.28 14.10
C LEU A 30 -3.16 -8.80 14.05
N SER A 31 -3.10 -9.35 12.84
CA SER A 31 -3.03 -10.79 12.57
C SER A 31 -1.75 -11.08 11.80
N ILE A 32 -1.09 -12.21 12.10
CA ILE A 32 0.17 -12.63 11.47
C ILE A 32 0.03 -14.09 11.05
N LYS A 33 0.46 -14.42 9.83
CA LYS A 33 0.54 -15.78 9.30
C LYS A 33 1.95 -16.05 8.80
N VAL A 34 2.52 -17.18 9.23
CA VAL A 34 3.77 -17.71 8.68
C VAL A 34 3.41 -18.89 7.77
N THR A 35 3.79 -18.79 6.50
CA THR A 35 3.56 -19.85 5.51
C THR A 35 4.90 -20.41 5.08
N THR A 36 5.17 -21.67 5.41
CA THR A 36 6.38 -22.39 5.00
C THR A 36 6.14 -23.10 3.68
N PHE A 37 7.08 -22.97 2.74
CA PHE A 37 7.06 -23.61 1.44
C PHE A 37 7.86 -24.92 1.47
N GLU A 38 7.62 -25.81 0.51
CA GLU A 38 8.32 -27.09 0.39
C GLU A 38 9.84 -26.94 0.29
N CYS A 39 10.32 -25.81 -0.26
CA CYS A 39 11.76 -25.50 -0.33
C CYS A 39 12.39 -25.07 1.01
N GLY A 40 11.62 -25.08 2.10
CA GLY A 40 12.07 -24.67 3.44
C GLY A 40 12.09 -23.16 3.67
N CYS A 41 11.84 -22.34 2.64
CA CYS A 41 11.62 -20.91 2.80
C CYS A 41 10.25 -20.62 3.45
N PHE A 42 10.07 -19.43 3.99
CA PHE A 42 8.78 -19.00 4.53
C PHE A 42 8.43 -17.58 4.09
N ALA A 43 7.12 -17.31 4.00
CA ALA A 43 6.55 -15.98 3.87
C ALA A 43 5.82 -15.59 5.16
N ILE A 44 5.89 -14.31 5.52
CA ILE A 44 5.14 -13.74 6.64
C ILE A 44 4.11 -12.78 6.06
N GLY A 45 2.83 -13.11 6.22
CA GLY A 45 1.70 -12.23 5.91
C GLY A 45 1.21 -11.52 7.17
N MET A 46 0.90 -10.23 7.06
CA MET A 46 0.40 -9.42 8.17
C MET A 46 -0.83 -8.62 7.72
N CYS A 47 -1.88 -8.64 8.54
CA CYS A 47 -3.06 -7.79 8.38
C CYS A 47 -3.20 -6.95 9.65
N PHE A 48 -3.29 -5.64 9.51
CA PHE A 48 -3.39 -4.73 10.65
C PHE A 48 -4.41 -3.62 10.38
N SER A 49 -4.98 -3.08 11.46
CA SER A 49 -5.94 -1.99 11.36
C SER A 49 -5.23 -0.65 11.16
N CYS A 50 -5.51 0.05 10.06
CA CYS A 50 -5.04 1.42 9.85
C CYS A 50 -5.59 2.42 10.90
N ARG A 51 -6.54 2.02 11.76
CA ARG A 51 -7.04 2.86 12.87
C ARG A 51 -6.00 3.12 13.95
N ILE A 52 -5.03 2.21 14.11
CA ILE A 52 -4.06 2.28 15.22
C ILE A 52 -2.63 2.49 14.76
N SER A 53 -2.37 2.38 13.47
CA SER A 53 -1.03 2.50 12.92
C SER A 53 -1.07 2.86 11.44
N ASP A 54 -0.15 3.73 11.04
CA ASP A 54 0.21 3.88 9.64
C ASP A 54 1.29 2.86 9.25
N MET A 55 1.68 2.91 7.97
CA MET A 55 2.71 2.01 7.43
C MET A 55 4.07 2.24 8.08
N ASP A 56 4.41 3.47 8.50
CA ASP A 56 5.69 3.78 9.14
C ASP A 56 5.79 3.12 10.52
N THR A 57 4.74 3.25 11.33
CA THR A 57 4.58 2.60 12.62
C THR A 57 4.69 1.07 12.50
N MET A 58 4.07 0.48 11.46
CA MET A 58 4.18 -0.95 11.21
C MET A 58 5.57 -1.38 10.72
N CYS A 59 6.25 -0.60 9.90
CA CYS A 59 7.64 -0.87 9.53
C CYS A 59 8.54 -0.88 10.77
N LEU A 60 8.34 0.06 11.69
CA LEU A 60 9.05 0.11 12.95
C LEU A 60 8.77 -1.13 13.80
N PHE A 61 7.50 -1.53 13.93
CA PHE A 61 7.12 -2.76 14.62
C PHE A 61 7.82 -3.99 14.03
N ILE A 62 7.84 -4.14 12.70
CA ILE A 62 8.49 -5.26 12.00
C ILE A 62 10.00 -5.26 12.26
N ASN A 63 10.66 -4.11 12.17
CA ASN A 63 12.10 -3.97 12.42
C ASN A 63 12.43 -4.34 13.87
N ASN A 64 11.62 -3.87 14.82
CA ASN A 64 11.78 -4.17 16.24
C ASN A 64 11.58 -5.66 16.52
N TRP A 65 10.55 -6.27 15.92
CA TRP A 65 10.29 -7.70 16.02
C TRP A 65 11.46 -8.53 15.47
N ALA A 66 11.97 -8.18 14.28
CA ALA A 66 13.11 -8.86 13.67
C ALA A 66 14.40 -8.71 14.49
N ALA A 67 14.69 -7.53 15.03
CA ALA A 67 15.86 -7.29 15.87
C ALA A 67 15.81 -8.12 17.16
N ARG A 68 14.64 -8.20 17.80
CA ARG A 68 14.40 -8.99 19.01
C ARG A 68 14.53 -10.49 18.74
N SER A 69 13.94 -11.00 17.65
CA SER A 69 14.04 -12.41 17.28
C SER A 69 15.47 -12.84 16.95
N ASN A 70 16.33 -11.94 16.47
CA ASN A 70 17.73 -12.22 16.15
C ASN A 70 18.69 -12.14 17.34
N GLY A 71 18.20 -11.89 18.56
CA GLY A 71 19.06 -11.78 19.75
C GLY A 71 20.02 -10.58 19.75
N LYS A 72 19.90 -9.64 18.80
CA LYS A 72 20.77 -8.46 18.66
C LYS A 72 20.41 -7.34 19.64
N HIS A 73 19.96 -7.68 20.84
CA HIS A 73 19.53 -6.71 21.85
C HIS A 73 20.72 -5.93 22.43
N LYS A 74 21.08 -4.84 21.77
CA LYS A 74 21.68 -3.66 22.40
C LYS A 74 20.54 -2.65 22.55
N HIS A 75 20.19 -2.24 23.77
CA HIS A 75 19.19 -1.18 24.03
C HIS A 75 19.49 0.04 23.13
N GLU A 76 18.56 0.83 22.55
CA GLU A 76 17.11 1.02 22.71
C GLU A 76 16.41 0.70 21.37
N ILE A 77 15.47 -0.25 21.40
CA ILE A 77 14.57 -0.50 20.28
C ILE A 77 13.34 0.36 20.55
N TYR A 78 13.07 1.34 19.68
CA TYR A 78 12.04 2.38 19.83
C TYR A 78 10.75 1.83 20.46
N SER A 79 10.38 2.40 21.62
CA SER A 79 9.09 2.10 22.24
C SER A 79 7.99 2.90 21.53
N PRO A 80 6.83 2.30 21.25
CA PRO A 80 5.70 3.04 20.72
C PRO A 80 5.28 4.12 21.73
N VAL A 81 5.08 5.35 21.23
CA VAL A 81 4.63 6.47 22.05
C VAL A 81 3.13 6.66 21.83
N PHE A 82 2.34 6.44 22.89
CA PHE A 82 0.89 6.57 22.85
C PHE A 82 0.43 7.90 23.46
N ASN A 83 0.91 9.02 22.91
CA ASN A 83 0.59 10.37 23.36
C ASN A 83 -0.40 11.10 22.44
N PHE A 84 -1.18 10.35 21.65
CA PHE A 84 -2.12 10.91 20.68
C PHE A 84 -3.08 11.96 21.28
N PRO A 85 -3.70 11.75 22.47
CA PRO A 85 -4.57 12.76 23.08
C PRO A 85 -3.84 14.07 23.43
N THR A 86 -2.53 14.00 23.72
CA THR A 86 -1.69 15.16 24.03
C THR A 86 -1.28 15.91 22.76
N CYS A 87 -0.91 15.17 21.70
CA CYS A 87 -0.50 15.75 20.42
C CYS A 87 -1.69 16.25 19.59
N PHE A 88 -2.86 15.61 19.74
CA PHE A 88 -4.07 15.89 18.98
C PHE A 88 -5.27 15.96 19.94
N PRO A 89 -5.39 17.04 20.73
CA PRO A 89 -6.50 17.21 21.65
C PRO A 89 -7.83 17.23 20.89
N GLN A 90 -8.87 16.65 21.50
CA GLN A 90 -10.22 16.66 20.93
C GLN A 90 -10.70 18.11 20.77
N ARG A 91 -11.15 18.46 19.55
CA ARG A 91 -11.61 19.81 19.20
C ARG A 91 -13.13 19.97 19.17
N GLY A 92 -13.88 19.03 19.75
CA GLY A 92 -15.35 19.05 19.74
C GLY A 92 -15.95 18.96 18.33
N LEU A 93 -15.23 18.38 17.37
CA LEU A 93 -15.75 18.13 16.03
C LEU A 93 -16.88 17.10 16.11
N PRO A 94 -17.96 17.25 15.30
CA PRO A 94 -19.00 16.24 15.22
C PRO A 94 -18.38 14.90 14.83
N GLU A 95 -18.92 13.83 15.41
CA GLU A 95 -18.49 12.46 15.11
C GLU A 95 -18.70 12.20 13.62
N LEU A 96 -17.61 12.07 12.86
CA LEU A 96 -17.72 11.63 11.47
C LEU A 96 -17.88 10.11 11.48
N ASP A 97 -19.07 9.65 11.09
CA ASP A 97 -19.34 8.24 10.87
C ASP A 97 -18.72 7.81 9.53
N PHE A 98 -17.42 7.51 9.54
CA PHE A 98 -16.70 6.94 8.40
C PHE A 98 -16.93 5.43 8.32
N ARG A 99 -18.18 5.00 8.08
CA ARG A 99 -18.42 3.60 7.70
C ARG A 99 -17.99 3.41 6.27
N ILE A 100 -16.82 2.81 6.05
CA ILE A 100 -16.47 2.33 4.72
C ILE A 100 -17.26 1.02 4.53
N PRO A 101 -17.99 0.83 3.41
CA PRO A 101 -18.73 -0.39 3.19
C PRO A 101 -17.85 -1.62 3.38
N ARG A 102 -18.34 -2.60 4.16
CA ARG A 102 -17.71 -3.90 4.35
C ARG A 102 -17.84 -4.70 3.05
N SER A 103 -16.97 -4.41 2.09
CA SER A 103 -16.31 -5.37 1.18
C SER A 103 -16.16 -4.87 -0.25
N SER A 104 -15.10 -5.39 -0.87
CA SER A 104 -14.98 -5.57 -2.31
C SER A 104 -15.48 -6.96 -2.74
N VAL A 105 -16.58 -7.48 -2.18
CA VAL A 105 -17.15 -8.76 -2.63
C VAL A 105 -17.50 -8.64 -4.11
N GLY A 106 -16.85 -9.46 -4.94
CA GLY A 106 -17.09 -9.55 -6.37
C GLY A 106 -16.17 -8.73 -7.28
N ILE A 107 -15.20 -7.97 -6.75
CA ILE A 107 -14.22 -7.27 -7.60
C ILE A 107 -12.97 -8.13 -7.75
N GLN A 108 -12.82 -8.79 -8.90
CA GLN A 108 -11.58 -9.44 -9.29
C GLN A 108 -10.57 -8.38 -9.70
N ASN A 109 -9.75 -7.93 -8.73
CA ASN A 109 -8.69 -6.99 -8.99
C ASN A 109 -7.46 -7.72 -9.53
N GLU A 110 -6.97 -7.32 -10.70
CA GLU A 110 -5.65 -7.75 -11.16
C GLU A 110 -4.56 -6.98 -10.45
N ALA A 111 -3.59 -7.70 -9.86
CA ALA A 111 -2.41 -7.10 -9.26
C ALA A 111 -1.28 -7.03 -10.29
N LEU A 112 -0.86 -5.81 -10.64
CA LEU A 112 0.23 -5.55 -11.58
C LEU A 112 1.44 -4.94 -10.88
N ARG A 113 2.62 -5.53 -11.10
CA ARG A 113 3.87 -5.00 -10.55
C ARG A 113 4.64 -4.24 -11.62
N PHE A 114 4.82 -2.94 -11.38
CA PHE A 114 5.64 -2.05 -12.21
C PHE A 114 7.00 -1.78 -11.56
N VAL A 115 8.08 -2.07 -12.28
CA VAL A 115 9.45 -1.84 -11.78
C VAL A 115 10.12 -0.69 -12.54
N PHE A 116 10.41 0.38 -11.80
CA PHE A 116 11.11 1.56 -12.28
C PHE A 116 12.58 1.50 -11.86
N LYS A 117 13.48 1.31 -12.83
CA LYS A 117 14.93 1.34 -12.58
C LYS A 117 15.39 2.77 -12.31
N ALA A 118 16.43 2.95 -11.51
CA ALA A 118 16.99 4.26 -11.17
C ALA A 118 17.26 5.12 -12.42
N LYS A 119 17.86 4.53 -13.47
CA LYS A 119 18.10 5.21 -14.75
C LYS A 119 16.85 5.77 -15.42
N ALA A 120 15.72 5.06 -15.33
CA ALA A 120 14.47 5.53 -15.90
C ALA A 120 13.93 6.73 -15.13
N ILE A 121 14.00 6.68 -13.78
CA ILE A 121 13.59 7.80 -12.92
C ILE A 121 14.48 9.03 -13.16
N SER A 122 15.79 8.84 -13.39
CA SER A 122 16.69 9.93 -13.74
C SER A 122 16.32 10.56 -15.09
N ALA A 123 16.05 9.75 -16.13
CA ALA A 123 15.62 10.27 -17.42
C ALA A 123 14.30 11.05 -17.34
N ILE A 124 13.33 10.56 -16.56
CA ILE A 124 12.06 11.29 -16.33
C ILE A 124 12.34 12.63 -15.65
N ARG A 125 13.23 12.65 -14.66
CA ARG A 125 13.62 13.87 -13.94
C ARG A 125 14.26 14.90 -14.86
N GLU A 126 15.12 14.47 -15.77
CA GLU A 126 15.76 15.34 -16.76
C GLU A 126 14.73 15.96 -17.72
N ASN A 127 13.75 15.17 -18.16
CA ASN A 127 12.70 15.63 -19.08
C ASN A 127 11.69 16.61 -18.47
N VAL A 128 11.49 16.60 -17.14
CA VAL A 128 10.60 17.55 -16.46
C VAL A 128 11.21 18.96 -16.42
N GLY A 129 12.52 19.09 -16.67
CA GLY A 129 13.23 20.36 -16.59
C GLY A 129 13.35 20.87 -15.15
N LEU A 130 14.14 21.94 -14.99
CA LEU A 130 14.12 22.78 -13.79
C LEU A 130 13.43 24.06 -14.24
N ASP A 131 12.24 24.32 -13.73
CA ASP A 131 11.64 25.64 -13.92
C ASP A 131 12.40 26.63 -13.01
N GLU A 132 12.79 27.77 -13.57
CA GLU A 132 13.56 28.80 -12.85
C GLU A 132 12.83 29.27 -11.58
N ASN A 133 11.50 29.13 -11.55
CA ASN A 133 10.65 29.51 -10.42
C ASN A 133 10.45 28.39 -9.38
N THR A 134 10.87 27.15 -9.66
CA THR A 134 10.77 26.02 -8.73
C THR A 134 12.16 25.58 -8.27
N PRO A 135 12.64 26.09 -7.11
CA PRO A 135 14.02 25.87 -6.66
C PRO A 135 14.31 24.43 -6.23
N ARG A 136 13.32 23.53 -6.21
CA ARG A 136 13.46 22.16 -5.70
C ARG A 136 13.12 21.12 -6.77
N ARG A 137 14.06 20.21 -6.98
CA ARG A 137 13.89 19.04 -7.85
C ARG A 137 12.80 18.10 -7.28
N PRO A 138 11.86 17.61 -8.11
CA PRO A 138 10.85 16.65 -7.66
C PRO A 138 11.48 15.39 -7.05
N SER A 139 10.89 14.80 -6.02
CA SER A 139 11.33 13.53 -5.44
C SER A 139 11.08 12.36 -6.40
N LYS A 140 11.74 11.22 -6.18
CA LYS A 140 11.51 10.01 -7.00
C LYS A 140 10.04 9.56 -6.91
N VAL A 141 9.44 9.67 -5.73
CA VAL A 141 8.04 9.33 -5.46
C VAL A 141 7.11 10.25 -6.25
N GLN A 142 7.34 11.57 -6.21
CA GLN A 142 6.55 12.54 -6.96
C GLN A 142 6.56 12.26 -8.45
N LEU A 143 7.72 11.92 -9.02
CA LEU A 143 7.83 11.57 -10.45
C LEU A 143 7.01 10.32 -10.80
N VAL A 144 7.07 9.28 -9.98
CA VAL A 144 6.31 8.04 -10.22
C VAL A 144 4.80 8.28 -10.08
N ILE A 145 4.36 9.03 -9.07
CA ILE A 145 2.94 9.40 -8.89
C ILE A 145 2.46 10.23 -10.08
N ALA A 146 3.23 11.23 -10.51
CA ALA A 146 2.87 12.06 -11.66
C ALA A 146 2.75 11.24 -12.97
N LEU A 147 3.59 10.23 -13.15
CA LEU A 147 3.47 9.31 -14.29
C LEU A 147 2.18 8.49 -14.24
N PHE A 148 1.84 7.93 -13.09
CA PHE A 148 0.57 7.21 -12.92
C PHE A 148 -0.61 8.13 -13.18
N TRP A 149 -0.59 9.34 -12.62
CA TRP A 149 -1.62 10.34 -12.83
C TRP A 149 -1.79 10.67 -14.33
N LYS A 150 -0.69 10.96 -15.02
CA LYS A 150 -0.70 11.23 -16.47
C LYS A 150 -1.26 10.04 -17.27
N ALA A 151 -0.91 8.81 -16.89
CA ALA A 151 -1.43 7.61 -17.52
C ALA A 151 -2.94 7.44 -17.29
N PHE A 152 -3.41 7.64 -16.06
CA PHE A 152 -4.84 7.54 -15.73
C PHE A 152 -5.69 8.57 -16.48
N VAL A 153 -5.25 9.83 -16.51
CA VAL A 153 -5.93 10.89 -17.27
C VAL A 153 -6.03 10.55 -18.76
N HIS A 154 -4.94 10.06 -19.38
CA HIS A 154 -4.99 9.68 -20.79
C HIS A 154 -5.88 8.45 -21.05
N MET A 155 -5.89 7.46 -20.16
CA MET A 155 -6.77 6.31 -20.28
C MET A 155 -8.24 6.71 -20.19
N GLU A 156 -8.57 7.61 -19.27
CA GLU A 156 -9.94 8.14 -19.13
C GLU A 156 -10.38 8.90 -20.39
N GLN A 157 -9.51 9.76 -20.93
CA GLN A 157 -9.77 10.47 -22.19
C GLN A 157 -9.97 9.52 -23.38
N ALA A 158 -9.13 8.49 -23.51
CA ALA A 158 -9.25 7.49 -24.58
C ALA A 158 -10.56 6.68 -24.46
N ASN A 159 -10.98 6.35 -23.24
CA ASN A 159 -12.24 5.65 -22.98
C ASN A 159 -13.46 6.52 -23.29
N TYR A 160 -13.39 7.83 -23.06
CA TYR A 160 -14.44 8.78 -23.42
C TYR A 160 -14.60 8.91 -24.94
N VAL A 161 -13.48 8.85 -25.69
CA VAL A 161 -13.47 8.96 -27.16
C VAL A 161 -13.86 7.64 -27.84
N ASN A 162 -13.70 6.48 -27.19
CA ASN A 162 -14.05 5.18 -27.78
C ASN A 162 -14.68 4.19 -26.75
N PRO A 163 -15.98 4.32 -26.45
CA PRO A 163 -16.64 3.54 -25.38
C PRO A 163 -16.77 2.02 -25.66
N ARG A 164 -16.32 1.53 -26.81
CA ARG A 164 -16.48 0.11 -27.23
C ARG A 164 -15.58 -0.89 -26.49
N LEU A 165 -14.54 -0.43 -25.79
CA LEU A 165 -13.61 -1.33 -25.08
C LEU A 165 -14.13 -1.80 -23.71
N LEU A 166 -15.18 -1.18 -23.16
CA LEU A 166 -15.80 -1.58 -21.89
C LEU A 166 -16.66 -2.86 -21.99
N PHE A 167 -17.11 -3.21 -23.21
CA PHE A 167 -17.97 -4.39 -23.40
C PHE A 167 -17.19 -5.68 -23.69
N SER A 168 -15.90 -5.60 -24.02
CA SER A 168 -15.10 -6.79 -24.32
C SER A 168 -14.52 -7.46 -23.07
N SER A 169 -14.24 -6.71 -21.99
CA SER A 169 -13.68 -7.29 -20.75
C SER A 169 -14.72 -7.84 -19.77
N LYS A 170 -16.02 -7.63 -20.03
CA LYS A 170 -17.12 -8.21 -19.23
C LYS A 170 -17.68 -9.53 -19.81
N GLN A 171 -17.07 -10.08 -20.87
CA GLN A 171 -17.60 -11.25 -21.60
C GLN A 171 -16.58 -12.39 -21.77
N LEU A 172 -15.61 -12.52 -20.86
CA LEU A 172 -14.79 -13.73 -20.78
C LEU A 172 -14.81 -14.21 -19.33
N HIS A 173 -15.77 -15.12 -19.09
CA HIS A 173 -15.89 -15.99 -17.92
C HIS A 173 -14.65 -16.87 -17.73
#